data_AF-A0A6J4M8H7-F1
#
_entry.id   AF-A0A6J4M8H7-F1
#
_cell.length_a   1.000
_cell.length_b   1.000
_cell.length_c   1.000
_cell.angle_alpha   90.00
_cell.angle_beta   90.00
_cell.angle_gamma   90.00
#
_symmetry.space_group_name_H-M   'P 1'
#
loop_
_entity.id
_entity.type
_entity.pdbx_description
1 polymer ?
#
loop_
_entity_poly.entity_id
_entity_poly.type
_entity_poly.pdbx_seq_one_letter_code
_entity_poly.pdbx_strand_id
1 'polypeptide(L)' 'MATYRIHVRSDEFQYENEVHATRVDKEDGWTVFWADKDVYMRIRDEHIVSLEHLV' A
#
# COMPACT_ATOMS: atom_id res chain seq x y z
N MET A 1 9.75 6.65 9.57
CA MET A 1 8.38 6.53 9.03
C MET A 1 8.49 6.88 7.57
N ALA A 2 8.12 5.94 6.70
CA ALA A 2 8.34 6.05 5.26
C ALA A 2 7.05 6.45 4.55
N THR A 3 7.18 7.26 3.51
CA THR A 3 6.05 7.66 2.68
C THR A 3 6.07 6.87 1.37
N TYR A 4 4.93 6.29 1.04
CA TYR A 4 4.73 5.57 -0.20
C TYR A 4 3.62 6.23 -1.01
N ARG A 5 3.82 6.36 -2.32
CA ARG A 5 2.72 6.67 -3.24
C ARG A 5 2.19 5.36 -3.79
N ILE A 6 0.89 5.15 -3.61
CA ILE A 6 0.20 3.97 -4.11
C ILE A 6 -0.80 4.38 -5.18
N HIS A 7 -0.74 3.69 -6.32
CA HIS A 7 -1.76 3.76 -7.35
C HIS A 7 -2.56 2.46 -7.31
N VAL A 8 -3.85 2.58 -6.96
CA VAL A 8 -4.79 1.46 -6.88
C VAL A 8 -5.79 1.54 -8.01
N ARG A 9 -6.02 0.41 -8.69
CA ARG A 9 -7.09 0.22 -9.66
C ARG A 9 -7.97 -0.95 -9.22
N SER A 10 -9.25 -0.65 -9.08
CA SER A 10 -10.34 -1.62 -8.98
C SER A 10 -11.22 -1.50 -10.23
N ASP A 11 -12.14 -2.44 -10.42
CA ASP A 11 -13.13 -2.40 -11.50
C ASP A 11 -14.06 -1.18 -11.40
N GLU A 12 -14.24 -0.66 -10.18
CA GLU A 12 -15.16 0.44 -9.88
C GLU A 12 -14.48 1.81 -9.68
N PHE A 13 -13.17 1.84 -9.41
CA PHE A 13 -12.47 3.08 -9.10
C PHE A 13 -10.97 3.02 -9.37
N GLN A 14 -10.38 4.19 -9.61
CA GLN A 14 -8.93 4.40 -9.65
C GLN A 14 -8.59 5.54 -8.70
N TYR A 15 -7.59 5.35 -7.85
CA TYR A 15 -7.08 6.42 -7.01
C TYR A 15 -5.58 6.33 -6.83
N GLU A 16 -4.97 7.51 -6.74
CA GLU A 16 -3.59 7.70 -6.30
C GLU A 16 -3.62 8.32 -4.91
N ASN A 17 -2.85 7.76 -3.98
CA ASN A 17 -2.78 8.29 -2.62
C ASN A 17 -1.37 8.14 -2.05
N GLU A 18 -1.04 9.02 -1.10
CA GLU A 18 0.18 8.92 -0.31
C GLU A 18 -0.14 8.27 1.04
N VAL A 19 0.55 7.17 1.33
CA VAL A 19 0.38 6.40 2.56
C VAL A 19 1.66 6.44 3.37
N HIS A 20 1.51 6.58 4.69
CA HIS A 20 2.63 6.63 5.61
C HIS A 20 2.71 5.32 6.38
N ALA A 21 3.78 4.56 6.15
CA ALA A 21 3.98 3.29 6.80
C ALA A 21 5.36 3.22 7.47
N THR A 22 5.41 2.55 8.60
CA THR A 22 6.68 2.20 9.27
C THR A 22 7.35 1.02 8.58
N ARG A 23 6.56 0.12 7.99
CA ARG A 23 6.99 -1.07 7.25
C ARG A 23 5.94 -1.44 6.21
N VAL A 24 6.39 -1.97 5.09
CA VAL A 24 5.53 -2.58 4.06
C VAL A 24 6.01 -3.99 3.80
N ASP A 25 5.11 -4.97 3.94
CA ASP A 25 5.40 -6.38 3.70
C ASP A 25 4.55 -6.92 2.54
N LYS A 26 5.04 -8.01 1.94
CA LYS A 26 4.32 -8.81 0.94
C LYS A 26 3.95 -10.16 1.54
N GLU A 27 2.65 -10.46 1.56
CA GLU A 27 2.11 -11.69 2.17
C GLU A 27 1.00 -12.28 1.29
N ASP A 28 1.22 -13.46 0.70
CA ASP A 28 0.21 -14.26 -0.02
C ASP A 28 -0.67 -13.46 -1.02
N GLY A 29 -0.02 -12.63 -1.86
CA GLY A 29 -0.70 -11.78 -2.85
C GLY A 29 -1.34 -10.52 -2.25
N TRP A 30 -0.85 -10.10 -1.08
CA TRP A 30 -1.23 -8.84 -0.45
C TRP A 30 0.00 -7.98 -0.16
N THR A 31 -0.21 -6.67 -0.25
CA THR A 31 0.66 -5.67 0.32
C THR A 31 0.08 -5.20 1.65
N VAL A 32 0.87 -5.31 2.72
CA VAL A 32 0.48 -4.98 4.09
C VAL A 32 1.26 -3.75 4.55
N PHE A 33 0.56 -2.72 4.99
CA PHE A 33 1.14 -1.48 5.52
C PHE A 33 0.98 -1.43 7.04
N TRP A 34 2.10 -1.19 7.72
CA TRP A 34 2.19 -1.20 9.17
C TRP A 34 2.39 0.19 9.75
N ALA A 35 1.70 0.46 10.86
CA ALA A 35 1.95 1.56 11.77
C ALA A 35 2.50 0.96 13.07
N ASP A 36 3.82 0.97 13.23
CA ASP A 36 4.56 0.28 14.28
C ASP A 36 4.25 -1.21 14.36
N LYS A 37 3.43 -1.63 15.33
CA LYS A 37 3.05 -3.05 15.55
C LYS A 37 1.70 -3.41 14.94
N ASP A 38 0.96 -2.42 14.45
CA ASP A 38 -0.41 -2.59 13.98
C ASP A 38 -0.47 -2.53 12.44
N VAL A 39 -1.31 -3.38 11.85
CA VAL A 39 -1.65 -3.29 10.43
C VAL A 39 -2.80 -2.30 10.29
N TYR A 40 -2.60 -1.24 9.52
CA TYR A 40 -3.65 -0.23 9.28
C TYR A 40 -4.22 -0.31 7.86
N MET A 41 -3.51 -0.92 6.91
CA MET A 41 -3.97 -1.06 5.54
C MET A 41 -3.43 -2.36 4.93
N ARG A 42 -4.29 -3.05 4.19
CA ARG A 42 -3.95 -4.25 3.43
C ARG A 42 -4.66 -4.20 2.09
N ILE A 43 -3.92 -4.36 1.00
CA ILE A 43 -4.46 -4.26 -0.38
C ILE A 43 -3.99 -5.47 -1.19
N ARG A 44 -4.90 -6.09 -1.95
CA ARG A 44 -4.55 -7.20 -2.85
C ARG A 44 -3.59 -6.69 -3.90
N ASP A 45 -2.54 -7.46 -4.18
CA ASP A 45 -1.52 -7.07 -5.15
C ASP A 45 -2.12 -6.84 -6.55
N GLU A 46 -3.18 -7.57 -6.91
CA GLU A 46 -3.87 -7.41 -8.20
C GLU A 46 -4.51 -6.04 -8.41
N HIS A 47 -4.78 -5.32 -7.32
CA HIS A 47 -5.33 -3.96 -7.36
C HIS A 47 -4.24 -2.89 -7.35
N ILE A 48 -2.98 -3.23 -7.08
CA ILE A 48 -1.89 -2.26 -7.02
C ILE A 48 -1.26 -2.13 -8.40
N VAL A 49 -1.44 -0.98 -9.03
CA VAL A 49 -0.83 -0.66 -10.33
C VAL A 49 0.63 -0.29 -10.13
N SER A 50 0.92 0.55 -9.14
CA SER A 50 2.27 0.91 -8.74
C SER A 50 2.35 1.25 -7.25
N LEU A 51 3.54 1.03 -6.69
CA LEU A 51 3.90 1.41 -5.33
C LEU A 51 5.31 2.00 -5.35
N GLU A 52 5.42 3.28 -5.05
CA GLU A 52 6.68 4.03 -5.07
C GLU A 52 7.08 4.44 -3.65
N HIS A 53 8.32 4.18 -3.26
CA HIS A 53 8.88 4.65 -2.01
C HIS A 53 9.49 6.04 -2.21
N LEU A 54 8.94 7.05 -1.53
CA LEU A 54 9.32 8.45 -1.73
C LEU A 54 10.44 8.89 -0.79
N VAL A 55 10.28 8.66 0.52
CA VAL A 55 11.19 9.12 1.58
C VAL A 55 11.10 8.21 2.81
#